data_AF-A0A850CF38-F1
#
_entry.id   AF-A0A850CF38-F1
#
_cell.length_a   1.000
_cell.length_b   1.000
_cell.length_c   1.000
_cell.angle_alpha   90.00
_cell.angle_beta   90.00
_cell.angle_gamma   90.00
#
_symmetry.space_group_name_H-M   'P 1'
#
loop_
_entity.id
_entity.type
_entity.pdbx_description
1 polymer ?
#
loop_
_entity_poly.entity_id
_entity_poly.type
_entity_poly.pdbx_seq_one_letter_code
_entity_poly.pdbx_strand_id
1 'polypeptide(L)'
;MADIHEWAQYHNSRLAPHVLARIAHPEEPEALLHLSEDRTRLGSATLDNAALDLEAVCTLAAAIGLKATTDAERAHALALFDLAHRRLGGSMPAKHQELHVMTAYLLDRPERVKRLRRSYQGLSGTFKDALRCQDAHPRRGGSADAYLRRFREFTGWPDIDWEEPDIDRLRTAPTAPVEDGPLISVVMTCFQPDARLLTAVRSVAAQSWQRWELLLVDDGSGPGYAEVLREAAGLDPRVKLLIQPENAGTYQARNRAMAVAEGEFITGLDSDDWAHPLRLQHQVQPLLDRPELVMVESVSV
;
A
#
# COMPACT_ATOMS: atom_id res chain seq x y z
N MET A 1 22.90 -25.22 2.31
CA MET A 1 21.75 -24.84 1.48
C MET A 1 20.49 -25.37 2.13
N ALA A 2 20.06 -24.69 3.20
CA ALA A 2 18.71 -24.84 3.74
C ALA A 2 17.88 -23.74 3.11
N ASP A 3 16.68 -24.10 2.70
CA ASP A 3 15.81 -23.38 1.79
C ASP A 3 15.33 -22.05 2.39
N ILE A 4 15.72 -20.93 1.78
CA ILE A 4 15.32 -19.57 2.16
C ILE A 4 13.80 -19.37 1.93
N HIS A 5 13.15 -20.24 1.17
CA HIS A 5 11.69 -20.19 0.97
C HIS A 5 10.86 -20.60 2.19
N GLU A 6 11.40 -21.38 3.12
CA GLU A 6 10.63 -21.83 4.30
C GLU A 6 10.55 -20.75 5.40
N TRP A 7 11.50 -19.82 5.44
CA TRP A 7 11.52 -18.72 6.42
C TRP A 7 10.61 -17.53 6.05
N ALA A 8 10.37 -17.31 4.76
CA ALA A 8 9.52 -16.23 4.28
C ALA A 8 8.02 -16.47 4.56
N GLN A 9 7.59 -17.73 4.58
CA GLN A 9 6.20 -18.09 4.93
C GLN A 9 5.93 -18.04 6.45
N TYR A 10 6.98 -18.17 7.29
CA TYR A 10 6.84 -18.08 8.75
C TYR A 10 6.68 -16.65 9.29
N HIS A 11 6.95 -15.62 8.48
CA HIS A 11 6.82 -14.22 8.90
C HIS A 11 5.38 -13.67 8.85
N ASN A 12 4.42 -14.46 8.34
CA ASN A 12 3.05 -13.98 8.09
C ASN A 12 1.93 -14.69 8.84
N SER A 13 2.18 -15.61 9.77
CA SER A 13 1.07 -16.19 10.52
C SER A 13 1.42 -16.61 11.97
N ARG A 14 0.60 -16.13 12.91
CA ARG A 14 0.36 -16.66 14.27
C ARG A 14 1.39 -16.48 15.39
N LEU A 15 2.68 -16.25 15.15
CA LEU A 15 3.64 -16.09 16.27
C LEU A 15 3.54 -14.74 16.99
N ALA A 16 3.36 -13.63 16.28
CA ALA A 16 3.41 -12.29 16.88
C ALA A 16 2.29 -12.03 17.93
N PRO A 17 1.01 -12.42 17.70
CA PRO A 17 -0.04 -12.24 18.71
C PRO A 17 0.17 -13.11 19.95
N HIS A 18 0.62 -14.36 19.78
CA HIS A 18 0.93 -15.26 20.90
C HIS A 18 2.12 -14.78 21.72
N VAL A 19 3.19 -14.29 21.06
CA VAL A 19 4.38 -13.74 21.74
C VAL A 19 4.02 -12.47 22.50
N LEU A 20 3.22 -11.57 21.91
CA LEU A 20 2.78 -10.33 22.56
C LEU A 20 1.74 -10.58 23.67
N ALA A 21 0.83 -11.55 23.52
CA ALA A 21 -0.09 -11.97 24.58
C ALA A 21 0.65 -12.55 25.79
N ARG A 22 1.73 -13.31 25.54
CA ARG A 22 2.62 -13.89 26.56
C ARG A 22 3.49 -12.85 27.26
N ILE A 23 3.82 -11.74 26.59
CA ILE A 23 4.48 -10.58 27.20
C ILE A 23 3.48 -9.78 28.05
N ALA A 24 2.22 -9.67 27.63
CA ALA A 24 1.17 -8.96 28.37
C ALA A 24 0.64 -9.73 29.60
N HIS A 25 0.66 -11.06 29.58
CA HIS A 25 0.32 -11.94 30.71
C HIS A 25 1.28 -13.15 30.78
N PRO A 26 2.41 -13.05 31.51
CA PRO A 26 3.43 -14.11 31.56
C PRO A 26 2.93 -15.43 32.17
N GLU A 27 1.94 -15.35 33.07
CA GLU A 27 1.44 -16.47 33.87
C GLU A 27 0.32 -17.27 33.17
N GLU A 28 -0.46 -16.65 32.27
CA GLU A 28 -1.56 -17.32 31.54
C GLU A 28 -1.68 -16.83 30.08
N PRO A 29 -0.92 -17.43 29.15
CA PRO A 29 -0.81 -16.94 27.76
C PRO A 29 -2.10 -17.10 26.93
N GLU A 30 -3.00 -17.99 27.33
CA GLU A 30 -4.20 -18.37 26.56
C GLU A 30 -5.44 -17.54 26.91
N ALA A 31 -5.43 -16.79 28.02
CA ALA A 31 -6.58 -16.02 28.50
C ALA A 31 -7.02 -14.89 27.53
N LEU A 32 -6.08 -14.34 26.74
CA LEU A 32 -6.37 -13.28 25.78
C LEU A 32 -6.89 -13.78 24.42
N LEU A 33 -6.74 -15.07 24.13
CA LEU A 33 -7.09 -15.66 22.82
C LEU A 33 -8.58 -16.05 22.71
N HIS A 34 -9.29 -16.16 23.85
CA HIS A 34 -10.69 -16.61 23.92
C HIS A 34 -11.68 -15.54 24.42
N LEU A 35 -11.33 -14.25 24.30
CA LEU A 35 -12.17 -13.13 24.78
C LEU A 35 -13.61 -13.11 24.22
N SER A 36 -13.87 -13.75 23.09
CA SER A 36 -15.22 -13.87 22.51
C SER A 36 -16.04 -15.02 23.07
N GLU A 37 -15.43 -16.06 23.65
CA GLU A 37 -16.10 -17.31 24.03
C GLU A 37 -16.31 -17.45 25.55
N ASP A 38 -15.53 -16.75 26.39
CA ASP A 38 -15.51 -16.98 27.84
C ASP A 38 -16.24 -15.88 28.67
N ARG A 39 -17.44 -15.44 28.24
CA ARG A 39 -18.29 -14.56 29.09
C ARG A 39 -18.74 -15.23 30.39
N THR A 40 -18.70 -16.57 30.47
CA THR A 40 -19.20 -17.38 31.59
C THR A 40 -18.13 -17.81 32.58
N ARG A 41 -16.84 -17.83 32.21
CA ARG A 41 -15.74 -18.20 33.12
C ARG A 41 -15.24 -17.05 34.01
N LEU A 42 -15.47 -15.80 33.61
CA LEU A 42 -15.18 -14.62 34.42
C LEU A 42 -16.27 -14.39 35.48
N GLY A 43 -16.53 -15.42 36.29
CA GLY A 43 -17.36 -15.32 37.48
C GLY A 43 -16.62 -14.51 38.53
N SER A 44 -17.17 -13.35 38.89
CA SER A 44 -17.02 -12.51 40.11
C SER A 44 -15.75 -12.53 40.97
N ALA A 45 -14.64 -13.11 40.53
CA ALA A 45 -13.35 -13.04 41.18
C ALA A 45 -12.69 -11.79 40.60
N THR A 46 -12.69 -10.76 41.44
CA THR A 46 -11.73 -9.65 41.46
C THR A 46 -10.47 -9.99 40.66
N LEU A 47 -10.44 -9.60 39.39
CA LEU A 47 -9.20 -9.31 38.68
C LEU A 47 -8.62 -8.08 39.40
N ASP A 48 -7.93 -8.36 40.50
CA ASP A 48 -7.13 -7.36 41.21
C ASP A 48 -6.24 -6.68 40.18
N ASN A 49 -6.14 -5.36 40.31
CA ASN A 49 -5.50 -4.39 39.41
C ASN A 49 -3.97 -4.59 39.22
N ALA A 50 -3.46 -5.82 39.22
CA ALA A 50 -2.07 -6.14 38.96
C ALA A 50 -1.76 -6.08 37.44
N ALA A 51 -1.27 -4.91 37.03
CA ALA A 51 -0.26 -4.71 35.98
C ALA A 51 -0.54 -5.26 34.57
N LEU A 52 -1.68 -4.92 33.97
CA LEU A 52 -1.78 -4.92 32.50
C LEU A 52 -0.82 -3.85 31.94
N ASP A 53 0.18 -4.26 31.18
CA ASP A 53 1.01 -3.33 30.39
C ASP A 53 0.16 -2.75 29.25
N LEU A 54 -0.37 -1.55 29.47
CA LEU A 54 -1.27 -0.89 28.54
C LEU A 54 -0.56 -0.44 27.25
N GLU A 55 0.76 -0.27 27.25
CA GLU A 55 1.52 -0.01 26.02
C GLU A 55 1.65 -1.31 25.19
N ALA A 56 1.90 -2.44 25.85
CA ALA A 56 1.88 -3.76 25.19
C ALA A 56 0.50 -4.06 24.58
N VAL A 57 -0.59 -3.76 25.30
CA VAL A 57 -1.97 -3.90 24.79
C VAL A 57 -2.20 -3.02 23.54
N CYS A 58 -1.76 -1.76 23.57
CA CYS A 58 -1.87 -0.87 22.41
C CYS A 58 -1.05 -1.38 21.21
N THR A 59 0.13 -1.94 21.48
CA THR A 59 1.03 -2.49 20.45
C THR A 59 0.43 -3.75 19.82
N LEU A 60 -0.16 -4.64 20.62
CA LEU A 60 -0.88 -5.80 20.12
C LEU A 60 -2.09 -5.39 19.28
N ALA A 61 -2.88 -4.42 19.76
CA ALA A 61 -4.02 -3.88 19.01
C ALA A 61 -3.58 -3.31 17.65
N ALA A 62 -2.48 -2.54 17.62
CA ALA A 62 -1.90 -2.02 16.39
C ALA A 62 -1.46 -3.14 15.44
N ALA A 63 -0.76 -4.16 15.95
CA ALA A 63 -0.28 -5.27 15.13
C ALA A 63 -1.42 -6.06 14.49
N ILE A 64 -2.49 -6.33 15.25
CA ILE A 64 -3.69 -7.00 14.72
C ILE A 64 -4.41 -6.09 13.71
N GLY A 65 -4.64 -4.82 14.06
CA GLY A 65 -5.39 -3.90 13.22
C GLY A 65 -4.71 -3.60 11.87
N LEU A 66 -3.38 -3.49 11.84
CA LEU A 66 -2.60 -3.26 10.62
C LEU A 66 -2.53 -4.50 9.73
N LYS A 67 -2.61 -5.72 10.31
CA LYS A 67 -2.56 -6.99 9.58
C LYS A 67 -3.93 -7.62 9.33
N ALA A 68 -5.00 -7.02 9.81
CA ALA A 68 -6.34 -7.58 9.71
C ALA A 68 -6.76 -7.73 8.23
N THR A 69 -7.10 -8.95 7.85
CA THR A 69 -7.63 -9.31 6.52
C THR A 69 -9.16 -9.43 6.54
N THR A 70 -9.74 -9.51 7.73
CA THR A 70 -11.19 -9.61 7.96
C THR A 70 -11.69 -8.54 8.93
N ASP A 71 -12.99 -8.24 8.87
CA ASP A 71 -13.65 -7.33 9.81
C ASP A 71 -13.65 -7.86 11.26
N ALA A 72 -13.67 -9.19 11.44
CA ALA A 72 -13.62 -9.81 12.75
C ALA A 72 -12.27 -9.56 13.44
N GLU A 73 -11.16 -9.77 12.74
CA GLU A 73 -9.81 -9.46 13.24
C GLU A 73 -9.67 -7.97 13.58
N ARG A 74 -10.18 -7.11 12.71
CA ARG A 74 -10.17 -5.67 12.94
C ARG A 74 -11.04 -5.27 14.14
N ALA A 75 -12.16 -5.95 14.37
CA ALA A 75 -13.01 -5.74 15.53
C ALA A 75 -12.32 -6.13 16.84
N HIS A 76 -11.51 -7.20 16.84
CA HIS A 76 -10.67 -7.55 17.99
C HIS A 76 -9.63 -6.47 18.29
N ALA A 77 -8.95 -5.95 17.27
CA ALA A 77 -8.03 -4.82 17.43
C ALA A 77 -8.73 -3.60 18.04
N LEU A 78 -9.93 -3.26 17.56
CA LEU A 78 -10.72 -2.16 18.12
C LEU A 78 -11.09 -2.39 19.59
N ALA A 79 -11.46 -3.62 19.96
CA ALA A 79 -11.80 -3.96 21.34
C ALA A 79 -10.60 -3.80 22.31
N LEU A 80 -9.39 -4.17 21.86
CA LEU A 80 -8.15 -3.97 22.62
C LEU A 80 -7.80 -2.49 22.77
N PHE A 81 -7.91 -1.72 21.68
CA PHE A 81 -7.74 -0.26 21.75
C PHE A 81 -8.76 0.40 22.68
N ASP A 82 -10.02 -0.06 22.66
CA ASP A 82 -11.07 0.41 23.54
C ASP A 82 -10.77 0.10 25.02
N LEU A 83 -10.20 -1.07 25.32
CA LEU A 83 -9.75 -1.44 26.64
C LEU A 83 -8.64 -0.49 27.12
N ALA A 84 -7.61 -0.28 26.30
CA ALA A 84 -6.52 0.62 26.63
C ALA A 84 -7.02 2.07 26.80
N HIS A 85 -7.96 2.53 25.96
CA HIS A 85 -8.53 3.88 26.07
C HIS A 85 -9.34 4.08 27.35
N ARG A 86 -10.09 3.06 27.81
CA ARG A 86 -10.82 3.16 29.09
C ARG A 86 -9.88 3.36 30.29
N ARG A 87 -8.64 2.90 30.21
CA ARG A 87 -7.65 2.97 31.29
C ARG A 87 -6.72 4.19 31.16
N LEU A 88 -6.22 4.48 29.95
CA LEU A 88 -5.30 5.59 29.68
C LEU A 88 -6.01 6.91 29.35
N GLY A 89 -7.27 6.85 28.91
CA GLY A 89 -8.01 8.02 28.43
C GLY A 89 -7.26 8.76 27.31
N GLY A 90 -7.14 10.08 27.46
CA GLY A 90 -6.39 10.95 26.55
C GLY A 90 -4.87 10.83 26.66
N SER A 91 -4.35 10.12 27.68
CA SER A 91 -2.92 9.90 27.91
C SER A 91 -2.34 8.73 27.10
N MET A 92 -3.17 8.05 26.30
CA MET A 92 -2.70 7.03 25.35
C MET A 92 -1.63 7.63 24.41
N PRO A 93 -0.52 6.95 24.09
CA PRO A 93 0.49 7.51 23.20
C PRO A 93 -0.08 7.90 21.82
N ALA A 94 0.33 9.05 21.27
CA ALA A 94 -0.23 9.62 20.03
C ALA A 94 -0.28 8.63 18.86
N LYS A 95 0.78 7.84 18.66
CA LYS A 95 0.86 6.75 17.65
C LYS A 95 -0.32 5.78 17.73
N HIS A 96 -0.81 5.48 18.94
CA HIS A 96 -1.90 4.55 19.17
C HIS A 96 -3.28 5.24 19.13
N GLN A 97 -3.35 6.54 19.42
CA GLN A 97 -4.59 7.32 19.29
C GLN A 97 -5.07 7.33 17.83
N GLU A 98 -4.18 7.60 16.88
CA GLU A 98 -4.50 7.64 15.45
C GLU A 98 -4.92 6.26 14.93
N LEU A 99 -4.17 5.20 15.29
CA LEU A 99 -4.50 3.82 14.90
C LEU A 99 -5.84 3.36 15.48
N HIS A 100 -6.17 3.77 16.71
CA HIS A 100 -7.47 3.50 17.30
C HIS A 100 -8.59 4.17 16.48
N VAL A 101 -8.46 5.47 16.19
CA VAL A 101 -9.45 6.20 15.37
C VAL A 101 -9.58 5.56 13.98
N MET A 102 -8.47 5.21 13.35
CA MET A 102 -8.44 4.57 12.03
C MET A 102 -9.11 3.19 12.05
N THR A 103 -8.84 2.38 13.08
CA THR A 103 -9.45 1.04 13.21
C THR A 103 -10.98 1.15 13.35
N ALA A 104 -11.46 2.11 14.15
CA ALA A 104 -12.88 2.41 14.26
C ALA A 104 -13.48 2.94 12.94
N TYR A 105 -12.71 3.73 12.20
CA TYR A 105 -13.11 4.29 10.91
C TYR A 105 -13.26 3.19 9.84
N LEU A 106 -12.29 2.28 9.74
CA LEU A 106 -12.29 1.16 8.78
C LEU A 106 -13.44 0.17 9.03
N LEU A 107 -13.88 0.02 10.28
CA LEU A 107 -15.04 -0.80 10.67
C LEU A 107 -16.39 -0.09 10.54
N ASP A 108 -16.42 1.09 9.91
CA ASP A 108 -17.61 1.90 9.74
C ASP A 108 -18.35 2.19 11.06
N ARG A 109 -17.61 2.65 12.08
CA ARG A 109 -18.17 3.03 13.40
C ARG A 109 -18.17 4.55 13.58
N PRO A 110 -19.01 5.33 12.87
CA PRO A 110 -18.95 6.80 12.85
C PRO A 110 -19.11 7.44 14.23
N GLU A 111 -20.02 6.92 15.06
CA GLU A 111 -20.20 7.41 16.44
C GLU A 111 -18.96 7.13 17.32
N ARG A 112 -18.24 6.03 17.06
CA ARG A 112 -16.99 5.72 17.77
C ARG A 112 -15.90 6.69 17.35
N VAL A 113 -15.71 6.90 16.06
CA VAL A 113 -14.77 7.87 15.49
C VAL A 113 -15.00 9.27 16.07
N LYS A 114 -16.25 9.73 16.10
CA LYS A 114 -16.62 11.03 16.66
C LYS A 114 -16.26 11.18 18.15
N ARG A 115 -16.48 10.13 18.95
CA ARG A 115 -16.10 10.13 20.37
C ARG A 115 -14.57 10.16 20.55
N LEU A 116 -13.85 9.31 19.82
CA LEU A 116 -12.39 9.22 19.92
C LEU A 116 -11.70 10.52 19.48
N ARG A 117 -12.18 11.15 18.40
CA ARG A 117 -11.68 12.46 17.93
C ARG A 117 -11.83 13.56 18.98
N ARG A 118 -12.80 13.46 19.89
CA ARG A 118 -13.02 14.41 20.99
C ARG A 118 -12.18 14.07 22.22
N SER A 119 -11.91 12.79 22.46
CA SER A 119 -11.15 12.35 23.64
C SER A 119 -9.63 12.45 23.46
N TYR A 120 -9.14 12.46 22.22
CA TYR A 120 -7.72 12.47 21.90
C TYR A 120 -7.19 13.86 21.53
N GLN A 121 -6.15 14.28 22.26
CA GLN A 121 -5.42 15.53 22.01
C GLN A 121 -4.19 15.32 21.11
N GLY A 122 -3.68 14.09 21.00
CA GLY A 122 -2.46 13.74 20.28
C GLY A 122 -2.64 13.42 18.79
N LEU A 123 -3.83 13.62 18.24
CA LEU A 123 -4.07 13.45 16.80
C LEU A 123 -3.37 14.56 16.01
N SER A 124 -2.51 14.19 15.07
CA SER A 124 -1.77 15.14 14.22
C SER A 124 -2.72 15.98 13.35
N GLY A 125 -2.24 17.15 12.92
CA GLY A 125 -2.97 17.99 11.95
C GLY A 125 -3.24 17.21 10.66
N THR A 126 -2.21 16.58 10.09
CA THR A 126 -2.29 15.74 8.89
C THR A 126 -3.36 14.66 9.02
N PHE A 127 -3.41 13.94 10.14
CA PHE A 127 -4.42 12.90 10.36
C PHE A 127 -5.84 13.47 10.45
N LYS A 128 -6.02 14.60 11.14
CA LYS A 128 -7.31 15.30 11.22
C LYS A 128 -7.77 15.76 9.84
N ASP A 129 -6.86 16.25 9.01
CA ASP A 129 -7.14 16.77 7.68
C ASP A 129 -7.51 15.63 6.72
N ALA A 130 -6.75 14.52 6.78
CA ALA A 130 -7.06 13.29 6.05
C ALA A 130 -8.46 12.75 6.42
N LEU A 131 -8.83 12.72 7.70
CA LEU A 131 -10.17 12.33 8.12
C LEU A 131 -11.26 13.27 7.59
N ARG A 132 -11.03 14.60 7.56
CA ARG A 132 -12.00 15.54 6.98
C ARG A 132 -12.18 15.29 5.48
N CYS A 133 -11.11 14.95 4.77
CA CYS A 133 -11.16 14.55 3.37
C CYS A 133 -12.01 13.30 3.20
N GLN A 134 -11.72 12.25 3.97
CA GLN A 134 -12.45 10.98 3.95
C GLN A 134 -13.94 11.13 4.32
N ASP A 135 -14.29 11.99 5.29
CA ASP A 135 -15.67 12.32 5.66
C ASP A 135 -16.47 12.97 4.50
N ALA A 136 -15.80 13.59 3.50
CA ALA A 136 -16.45 14.12 2.30
C ALA A 136 -16.58 13.11 1.15
N HIS A 137 -16.00 11.92 1.27
CA HIS A 137 -16.01 10.93 0.18
C HIS A 137 -17.45 10.46 -0.15
N PRO A 138 -17.83 10.26 -1.42
CA PRO A 138 -19.17 9.80 -1.81
C PRO A 138 -19.65 8.53 -1.11
N ARG A 139 -18.74 7.56 -0.91
CA ARG A 139 -19.00 6.31 -0.16
C ARG A 139 -19.42 6.55 1.31
N ARG A 140 -19.29 7.76 1.83
CA ARG A 140 -19.65 8.17 3.19
C ARG A 140 -20.84 9.15 3.23
N GLY A 141 -21.54 9.33 2.12
CA GLY A 141 -22.66 10.27 2.00
C GLY A 141 -22.24 11.72 1.71
N GLY A 142 -20.97 11.95 1.35
CA GLY A 142 -20.50 13.21 0.79
C GLY A 142 -20.68 13.30 -0.73
N SER A 143 -19.93 14.19 -1.38
CA SER A 143 -19.93 14.35 -2.85
C SER A 143 -18.51 14.36 -3.40
N ALA A 144 -18.36 14.02 -4.69
CA ALA A 144 -17.05 14.06 -5.36
C ALA A 144 -16.42 15.45 -5.27
N ASP A 145 -17.19 16.51 -5.53
CA ASP A 145 -16.73 17.90 -5.41
C ASP A 145 -16.24 18.26 -4.01
N ALA A 146 -16.97 17.81 -2.98
CA ALA A 146 -16.59 18.06 -1.59
C ALA A 146 -15.30 17.31 -1.21
N TYR A 147 -15.15 16.06 -1.69
CA TYR A 147 -13.96 15.26 -1.49
C TYR A 147 -12.75 15.89 -2.18
N LEU A 148 -12.87 16.17 -3.48
CA LEU A 148 -11.78 16.74 -4.29
C LEU A 148 -11.32 18.09 -3.76
N ARG A 149 -12.25 18.97 -3.37
CA ARG A 149 -11.88 20.25 -2.74
C ARG A 149 -11.04 20.03 -1.48
N ARG A 150 -11.47 19.13 -0.57
CA ARG A 150 -10.74 18.84 0.68
C ARG A 150 -9.43 18.10 0.44
N PHE A 151 -9.39 17.22 -0.56
CA PHE A 151 -8.19 16.52 -0.96
C PHE A 151 -7.14 17.52 -1.44
N ARG A 152 -7.52 18.49 -2.28
CA ARG A 152 -6.63 19.58 -2.72
C ARG A 152 -6.15 20.47 -1.59
N GLU A 153 -7.03 20.84 -0.66
CA GLU A 153 -6.64 21.58 0.55
C GLU A 153 -5.61 20.79 1.37
N PHE A 154 -5.76 19.46 1.43
CA PHE A 154 -4.87 18.57 2.17
C PHE A 154 -3.52 18.33 1.47
N THR A 155 -3.51 18.11 0.16
CA THR A 155 -2.31 17.74 -0.61
C THR A 155 -1.61 18.92 -1.29
N GLY A 156 -2.29 20.06 -1.41
CA GLY A 156 -1.83 21.18 -2.25
C GLY A 156 -1.96 20.91 -3.76
N TRP A 157 -2.71 19.89 -4.17
CA TRP A 157 -2.88 19.56 -5.58
C TRP A 157 -3.64 20.63 -6.36
N PRO A 158 -3.29 20.84 -7.65
CA PRO A 158 -4.00 21.78 -8.52
C PRO A 158 -5.43 21.31 -8.82
N ASP A 159 -6.24 22.22 -9.37
CA ASP A 159 -7.54 21.87 -9.95
C ASP A 159 -7.34 20.90 -11.12
N ILE A 160 -7.98 19.74 -11.05
CA ILE A 160 -7.98 18.73 -12.11
C ILE A 160 -9.40 18.72 -12.67
N ASP A 161 -9.53 18.92 -13.97
CA ASP A 161 -10.80 18.82 -14.69
C ASP A 161 -11.12 17.32 -14.91
N TRP A 162 -12.28 16.88 -14.41
CA TRP A 162 -12.71 15.48 -14.42
C TRP A 162 -13.92 15.30 -15.34
N GLU A 163 -13.72 15.33 -16.66
CA GLU A 163 -14.73 14.82 -17.58
C GLU A 163 -14.68 13.29 -17.68
N GLU A 164 -13.49 12.70 -17.50
CA GLU A 164 -13.21 11.28 -17.22
C GLU A 164 -11.69 11.16 -17.06
N PRO A 165 -11.15 10.56 -15.97
CA PRO A 165 -9.72 10.38 -15.83
C PRO A 165 -9.27 9.21 -16.68
N ASP A 166 -9.12 9.48 -17.96
CA ASP A 166 -8.31 8.63 -18.79
C ASP A 166 -6.86 9.08 -18.65
N ILE A 167 -6.01 8.18 -18.16
CA ILE A 167 -4.56 8.42 -18.08
C ILE A 167 -3.99 8.81 -19.44
N ASP A 168 -4.69 8.46 -20.53
CA ASP A 168 -4.42 8.82 -21.91
C ASP A 168 -4.40 10.33 -22.17
N ARG A 169 -5.03 11.12 -21.30
CA ARG A 169 -5.07 12.59 -21.38
C ARG A 169 -3.96 13.28 -20.59
N LEU A 170 -3.17 12.55 -19.81
CA LEU A 170 -2.07 13.14 -19.06
C LEU A 170 -0.99 13.66 -20.01
N ARG A 171 -0.61 14.93 -19.83
CA ARG A 171 0.40 15.62 -20.61
C ARG A 171 1.33 16.37 -19.67
N THR A 172 2.56 16.54 -20.10
CA THR A 172 3.56 17.35 -19.39
C THR A 172 4.23 18.29 -20.39
N ALA A 173 4.91 19.32 -19.88
CA ALA A 173 5.81 20.10 -20.72
C ALA A 173 6.92 19.18 -21.28
N PRO A 174 7.40 19.41 -22.51
CA PRO A 174 8.52 18.65 -23.06
C PRO A 174 9.71 18.66 -22.10
N THR A 175 10.32 17.49 -21.88
CA THR A 175 11.50 17.33 -21.04
C THR A 175 12.71 17.08 -21.92
N ALA A 176 13.87 17.63 -21.52
CA ALA A 176 15.11 17.42 -22.25
C ALA A 176 15.59 15.97 -22.10
N PRO A 177 16.07 15.33 -23.18
CA PRO A 177 16.61 13.98 -23.09
C PRO A 177 17.92 13.95 -22.31
N VAL A 178 18.13 12.88 -21.55
CA VAL A 178 19.38 12.53 -20.88
C VAL A 178 19.87 11.23 -21.51
N GLU A 179 20.96 11.30 -22.28
CA GLU A 179 21.47 10.17 -23.08
C GLU A 179 22.57 9.36 -22.40
N ASP A 180 23.22 9.93 -21.38
CA ASP A 180 24.33 9.31 -20.64
C ASP A 180 23.85 8.58 -19.39
N GLY A 181 24.54 7.48 -19.04
CA GLY A 181 24.35 6.74 -17.78
C GLY A 181 23.98 5.26 -17.95
N PRO A 182 23.64 4.56 -16.86
CA PRO A 182 23.30 3.15 -16.92
C PRO A 182 21.99 2.86 -17.64
N LEU A 183 21.89 1.64 -18.17
CA LEU A 183 20.66 1.10 -18.73
C LEU A 183 19.67 0.78 -17.60
N ILE A 184 18.42 1.20 -17.76
CA ILE A 184 17.32 0.88 -16.85
C ILE A 184 16.34 -0.09 -17.53
N SER A 185 16.15 -1.28 -16.96
CA SER A 185 15.11 -2.20 -17.42
C SER A 185 13.78 -1.87 -16.75
N VAL A 186 12.77 -1.54 -17.54
CA VAL A 186 11.40 -1.37 -17.08
C VAL A 186 10.64 -2.67 -17.30
N VAL A 187 10.05 -3.22 -16.26
CA VAL A 187 9.22 -4.43 -16.32
C VAL A 187 7.75 -4.03 -16.29
N MET A 188 7.01 -4.45 -17.30
CA MET A 188 5.56 -4.24 -17.38
C MET A 188 4.89 -5.59 -17.68
N THR A 189 4.05 -6.06 -16.76
CA THR A 189 3.30 -7.30 -16.95
C THR A 189 1.84 -6.99 -17.23
N CYS A 190 1.23 -7.68 -18.18
CA CYS A 190 -0.18 -7.54 -18.49
C CYS A 190 -0.87 -8.90 -18.63
N PHE A 191 -2.16 -8.94 -18.31
CA PHE A 191 -3.05 -10.05 -18.63
C PHE A 191 -4.39 -9.48 -19.07
N GLN A 192 -4.84 -9.84 -20.27
CA GLN A 192 -6.01 -9.32 -20.95
C GLN A 192 -6.01 -7.78 -21.02
N PRO A 193 -4.94 -7.15 -21.55
CA PRO A 193 -4.80 -5.70 -21.54
C PRO A 193 -5.86 -4.99 -22.40
N ASP A 194 -6.28 -3.81 -21.95
CA ASP A 194 -7.09 -2.88 -22.74
C ASP A 194 -6.22 -1.80 -23.40
N ALA A 195 -6.85 -0.74 -23.92
CA ALA A 195 -6.16 0.36 -24.61
C ALA A 195 -5.17 1.13 -23.71
N ARG A 196 -5.30 1.06 -22.37
CA ARG A 196 -4.41 1.74 -21.42
C ARG A 196 -2.98 1.24 -21.52
N LEU A 197 -2.78 -0.01 -21.96
CA LEU A 197 -1.46 -0.56 -22.25
C LEU A 197 -0.67 0.34 -23.20
N LEU A 198 -1.33 0.88 -24.23
CA LEU A 198 -0.67 1.75 -25.19
C LEU A 198 -0.20 3.05 -24.54
N THR A 199 -0.96 3.58 -23.58
CA THR A 199 -0.57 4.77 -22.82
C THR A 199 0.55 4.49 -21.84
N ALA A 200 0.50 3.37 -21.13
CA ALA A 200 1.57 2.94 -20.25
C ALA A 200 2.88 2.82 -21.02
N VAL A 201 2.89 2.13 -22.17
CA VAL A 201 4.07 2.00 -23.03
C VAL A 201 4.53 3.34 -23.59
N ARG A 202 3.62 4.20 -24.09
CA ARG A 202 3.97 5.57 -24.53
C ARG A 202 4.61 6.39 -23.42
N SER A 203 4.20 6.21 -22.17
CA SER A 203 4.76 6.94 -21.02
C SER A 203 6.19 6.51 -20.69
N VAL A 204 6.53 5.24 -20.92
CA VAL A 204 7.92 4.73 -20.86
C VAL A 204 8.71 5.27 -22.05
N ALA A 205 8.12 5.24 -23.25
CA ALA A 205 8.76 5.77 -24.46
C ALA A 205 9.13 7.25 -24.33
N ALA A 206 8.32 8.01 -23.59
CA ALA A 206 8.49 9.45 -23.36
C ALA A 206 9.39 9.80 -22.17
N GLN A 207 10.06 8.83 -21.53
CA GLN A 207 11.00 9.14 -20.43
C GLN A 207 12.15 10.02 -20.93
N SER A 208 12.55 10.98 -20.09
CA SER A 208 13.69 11.88 -20.30
C SER A 208 15.01 11.11 -20.34
N TRP A 209 15.20 10.16 -19.42
CA TRP A 209 16.31 9.20 -19.47
C TRP A 209 16.15 8.32 -20.71
N GLN A 210 17.12 8.30 -21.62
CA GLN A 210 17.00 7.59 -22.90
C GLN A 210 17.56 6.16 -22.89
N ARG A 211 18.41 5.84 -21.91
CA ARG A 211 19.01 4.51 -21.77
C ARG A 211 18.10 3.60 -20.96
N TRP A 212 17.05 3.12 -21.60
CA TRP A 212 16.12 2.13 -21.04
C TRP A 212 15.77 1.04 -22.04
N GLU A 213 15.27 -0.08 -21.52
CA GLU A 213 14.54 -1.09 -22.27
C GLU A 213 13.20 -1.36 -21.56
N LEU A 214 12.17 -1.77 -22.30
CA LEU A 214 10.89 -2.14 -21.73
C LEU A 214 10.64 -3.62 -22.00
N LEU A 215 10.57 -4.41 -20.94
CA LEU A 215 10.20 -5.82 -20.97
C LEU A 215 8.68 -5.92 -20.75
N LEU A 216 7.93 -5.93 -21.85
CA LEU A 216 6.47 -6.10 -21.84
C LEU A 216 6.14 -7.59 -21.82
N VAL A 217 5.64 -8.10 -20.69
CA VAL A 217 5.30 -9.52 -20.51
C VAL A 217 3.79 -9.72 -20.57
N ASP A 218 3.32 -10.42 -21.58
CA ASP A 218 1.96 -10.94 -21.64
C ASP A 218 1.86 -12.26 -20.87
N ASP A 219 1.07 -12.29 -19.80
CA ASP A 219 0.86 -13.47 -18.95
C ASP A 219 -0.21 -14.42 -19.53
N GLY A 220 -0.09 -14.74 -20.82
CA GLY A 220 -0.94 -15.72 -21.50
C GLY A 220 -2.36 -15.23 -21.79
N SER A 221 -2.53 -14.00 -22.29
CA SER A 221 -3.86 -13.41 -22.58
C SER A 221 -4.60 -14.11 -23.73
N GLY A 222 -3.84 -14.76 -24.62
CA GLY A 222 -4.37 -15.50 -25.77
C GLY A 222 -4.56 -14.65 -27.03
N PRO A 223 -5.05 -15.27 -28.13
CA PRO A 223 -5.02 -14.67 -29.47
C PRO A 223 -5.82 -13.37 -29.62
N GLY A 224 -6.86 -13.17 -28.80
CA GLY A 224 -7.70 -11.97 -28.85
C GLY A 224 -6.98 -10.67 -28.51
N TYR A 225 -5.84 -10.75 -27.83
CA TYR A 225 -5.04 -9.58 -27.41
C TYR A 225 -3.78 -9.38 -28.26
N ALA A 226 -3.58 -10.21 -29.29
CA ALA A 226 -2.37 -10.16 -30.10
C ALA A 226 -2.21 -8.85 -30.89
N GLU A 227 -3.31 -8.18 -31.23
CA GLU A 227 -3.27 -6.88 -31.90
C GLU A 227 -2.73 -5.79 -30.98
N VAL A 228 -3.33 -5.57 -29.82
CA VAL A 228 -2.89 -4.55 -28.86
C VAL A 228 -1.46 -4.80 -28.36
N LEU A 229 -1.06 -6.06 -28.16
CA LEU A 229 0.31 -6.41 -27.77
C LEU A 229 1.33 -6.09 -28.87
N ARG A 230 0.99 -6.37 -30.14
CA ARG A 230 1.87 -6.02 -31.28
C ARG A 230 1.95 -4.51 -31.48
N GLU A 231 0.82 -3.81 -31.32
CA GLU A 231 0.79 -2.35 -31.37
C GLU A 231 1.68 -1.76 -30.27
N ALA A 232 1.51 -2.21 -29.02
CA ALA A 232 2.32 -1.81 -27.88
C ALA A 232 3.82 -2.02 -28.13
N ALA A 233 4.21 -3.21 -28.60
CA ALA A 233 5.59 -3.52 -28.93
C ALA A 233 6.14 -2.68 -30.10
N GLY A 234 5.28 -2.23 -31.01
CA GLY A 234 5.63 -1.41 -32.16
C GLY A 234 5.80 0.08 -31.86
N LEU A 235 5.45 0.54 -30.66
CA LEU A 235 5.51 1.96 -30.28
C LEU A 235 6.96 2.49 -30.17
N ASP A 236 7.91 1.65 -29.77
CA ASP A 236 9.33 2.02 -29.66
C ASP A 236 10.22 0.77 -29.83
N PRO A 237 11.34 0.85 -30.58
CA PRO A 237 12.23 -0.30 -30.80
C PRO A 237 12.89 -0.86 -29.53
N ARG A 238 12.87 -0.12 -28.40
CA ARG A 238 13.37 -0.56 -27.09
C ARG A 238 12.35 -1.44 -26.33
N VAL A 239 11.15 -1.65 -26.87
CA VAL A 239 10.12 -2.51 -26.27
C VAL A 239 10.30 -3.97 -26.73
N LYS A 240 10.58 -4.85 -25.78
CA LYS A 240 10.73 -6.30 -25.98
C LYS A 240 9.48 -7.01 -25.45
N LEU A 241 8.66 -7.55 -26.35
CA LEU A 241 7.45 -8.32 -26.00
C LEU A 241 7.79 -9.79 -25.68
N LEU A 242 7.36 -10.27 -24.51
CA LEU A 242 7.52 -11.63 -24.04
C LEU A 242 6.14 -12.24 -23.79
N ILE A 243 5.76 -13.26 -24.55
CA ILE A 243 4.45 -13.92 -24.39
C ILE A 243 4.62 -15.23 -23.60
N GLN A 244 3.85 -15.37 -22.53
CA GLN A 244 3.75 -16.61 -21.76
C GLN A 244 2.77 -17.59 -22.44
N PRO A 245 3.05 -18.90 -22.38
CA PRO A 245 2.15 -19.91 -22.97
C PRO A 245 0.81 -19.99 -22.23
N GLU A 246 0.80 -19.73 -20.93
CA GLU A 246 -0.37 -19.75 -20.05
C GLU A 246 -0.21 -18.71 -18.94
N ASN A 247 -1.31 -18.34 -18.31
CA ASN A 247 -1.31 -17.45 -17.17
C ASN A 247 -0.69 -18.14 -15.95
N ALA A 248 0.43 -17.59 -15.48
CA ALA A 248 1.19 -18.10 -14.34
C ALA A 248 1.19 -17.13 -13.15
N GLY A 249 0.53 -15.98 -13.29
CA GLY A 249 0.46 -14.89 -12.32
C GLY A 249 1.58 -13.86 -12.49
N THR A 250 1.27 -12.61 -12.11
CA THR A 250 2.16 -11.44 -12.28
C THR A 250 3.58 -11.64 -11.75
N TYR A 251 3.77 -12.34 -10.63
CA TYR A 251 5.11 -12.56 -10.08
C TYR A 251 5.97 -13.49 -10.94
N GLN A 252 5.38 -14.52 -11.56
CA GLN A 252 6.12 -15.37 -12.49
C GLN A 252 6.47 -14.61 -13.76
N ALA A 253 5.53 -13.82 -14.28
CA ALA A 253 5.77 -12.93 -15.42
C ALA A 253 6.90 -11.92 -15.13
N ARG A 254 6.91 -11.30 -13.93
CA ARG A 254 8.00 -10.40 -13.48
C ARG A 254 9.33 -11.14 -13.38
N ASN A 255 9.37 -12.32 -12.76
CA ASN A 255 10.61 -13.12 -12.66
C ASN A 255 11.20 -13.45 -14.03
N ARG A 256 10.35 -13.78 -15.02
CA ARG A 256 10.79 -14.01 -16.39
C ARG A 256 11.41 -12.77 -17.02
N ALA A 257 10.80 -11.60 -16.84
CA ALA A 257 11.39 -10.34 -17.31
C ALA A 257 12.74 -10.07 -16.63
N MET A 258 12.80 -10.18 -15.30
CA MET A 258 14.05 -9.95 -14.55
C MET A 258 15.18 -10.89 -14.99
N ALA A 259 14.86 -12.12 -15.39
CA ALA A 259 15.86 -13.08 -15.88
C ALA A 259 16.49 -12.72 -17.23
N VAL A 260 15.85 -11.85 -18.02
CA VAL A 260 16.35 -11.40 -19.33
C VAL A 260 16.65 -9.89 -19.38
N ALA A 261 16.55 -9.21 -18.24
CA ALA A 261 16.88 -7.80 -18.10
C ALA A 261 18.37 -7.56 -18.27
N GLU A 262 18.72 -6.56 -19.08
CA GLU A 262 20.09 -6.14 -19.40
C GLU A 262 20.51 -4.87 -18.63
N GLY A 263 19.57 -4.22 -17.95
CA GLY A 263 19.78 -2.99 -17.20
C GLY A 263 20.57 -3.19 -15.91
N GLU A 264 21.36 -2.18 -15.55
CA GLU A 264 22.03 -2.10 -14.25
C GLU A 264 21.02 -1.82 -13.13
N PHE A 265 19.96 -1.07 -13.46
CA PHE A 265 18.82 -0.82 -12.60
C PHE A 265 17.55 -1.42 -13.18
N ILE A 266 16.63 -1.81 -12.29
CA ILE A 266 15.34 -2.38 -12.68
C ILE A 266 14.21 -1.69 -11.93
N THR A 267 13.09 -1.48 -12.63
CA THR A 267 11.88 -0.90 -12.05
C THR A 267 10.64 -1.52 -12.68
N GLY A 268 9.50 -1.41 -12.00
CA GLY A 268 8.20 -1.83 -12.52
C GLY A 268 7.35 -0.64 -12.98
N LEU A 269 6.44 -0.87 -13.91
CA LEU A 269 5.28 -0.02 -14.20
C LEU A 269 4.10 -0.94 -14.54
N ASP A 270 2.94 -0.73 -13.93
CA ASP A 270 1.76 -1.52 -14.24
C ASP A 270 1.18 -1.12 -15.61
N SER A 271 0.53 -2.06 -16.30
CA SER A 271 0.10 -1.90 -17.69
C SER A 271 -1.07 -0.92 -17.88
N ASP A 272 -1.66 -0.46 -16.79
CA ASP A 272 -2.78 0.48 -16.73
C ASP A 272 -2.40 1.79 -16.01
N ASP A 273 -1.11 2.03 -15.79
CA ASP A 273 -0.53 3.23 -15.18
C ASP A 273 0.20 4.13 -16.18
N TRP A 274 0.33 5.41 -15.84
CA TRP A 274 1.14 6.38 -16.58
C TRP A 274 2.33 6.86 -15.75
N ALA A 275 3.52 6.85 -16.33
CA ALA A 275 4.73 7.38 -15.70
C ALA A 275 5.04 8.82 -16.15
N HIS A 276 5.31 9.70 -15.18
CA HIS A 276 5.82 11.04 -15.47
C HIS A 276 7.15 10.97 -16.24
N PRO A 277 7.41 11.81 -17.27
CA PRO A 277 8.65 11.73 -18.09
C PRO A 277 9.97 11.87 -17.31
N LEU A 278 9.93 12.50 -16.14
CA LEU A 278 11.10 12.63 -15.25
C LEU A 278 11.26 11.46 -14.25
N ARG A 279 10.37 10.46 -14.28
CA ARG A 279 10.36 9.38 -13.27
C ARG A 279 11.69 8.64 -13.22
N LEU A 280 12.15 8.10 -14.35
CA LEU A 280 13.40 7.32 -14.38
C LEU A 280 14.60 8.17 -13.95
N GLN A 281 14.70 9.41 -14.44
CA GLN A 281 15.76 10.34 -14.06
C GLN A 281 15.76 10.63 -12.55
N HIS A 282 14.60 10.97 -11.97
CA HIS A 282 14.49 11.28 -10.54
C HIS A 282 14.75 10.07 -9.65
N GLN A 283 14.43 8.86 -10.13
CA GLN A 283 14.67 7.64 -9.39
C GLN A 283 16.13 7.18 -9.46
N VAL A 284 16.78 7.30 -10.62
CA VAL A 284 18.16 6.84 -10.78
C VAL A 284 19.18 7.80 -10.16
N GLN A 285 18.92 9.11 -10.18
CA GLN A 285 19.91 10.10 -9.71
C GLN A 285 20.37 9.86 -8.26
N PRO A 286 19.49 9.61 -7.26
CA PRO A 286 19.93 9.31 -5.91
C PRO A 286 20.79 8.04 -5.81
N LEU A 287 20.56 7.04 -6.66
CA LEU A 287 21.34 5.79 -6.69
C LEU A 287 22.75 6.04 -7.26
N LEU A 288 22.87 6.93 -8.26
CA LEU A 288 24.15 7.32 -8.84
C LEU A 288 24.97 8.18 -7.87
N ASP A 289 24.32 9.09 -7.16
CA ASP A 289 24.98 10.01 -6.21
C ASP A 289 25.45 9.29 -4.94
N ARG A 290 24.79 8.19 -4.58
CA ARG A 290 25.01 7.42 -3.35
C ARG A 290 25.06 5.92 -3.64
N PRO A 291 26.25 5.38 -3.98
CA PRO A 291 26.43 3.98 -4.35
C PRO A 291 26.03 2.97 -3.25
N GLU A 292 25.88 3.41 -2.00
CA GLU A 292 25.37 2.59 -0.90
C GLU A 292 23.84 2.36 -0.96
N LEU A 293 23.11 3.14 -1.75
CA LEU A 293 21.68 2.95 -1.91
C LEU A 293 21.40 1.80 -2.87
N VAL A 294 20.52 0.90 -2.42
CA VAL A 294 20.10 -0.28 -3.20
C VAL A 294 18.71 -0.13 -3.80
N MET A 295 17.93 0.86 -3.36
CA MET A 295 16.54 1.06 -3.79
C MET A 295 16.09 2.50 -3.52
N VAL A 296 15.22 3.00 -4.39
CA VAL A 296 14.41 4.21 -4.16
C VAL A 296 12.93 3.85 -4.35
N GLU A 297 12.06 4.55 -3.65
CA GLU A 297 10.61 4.43 -3.83
C GLU A 297 10.01 5.77 -4.25
N SER A 298 8.97 5.72 -5.08
CA SER A 298 8.10 6.87 -5.31
C SER A 298 6.92 6.78 -4.36
N VAL A 299 6.66 7.86 -3.62
CA VAL A 299 5.43 7.97 -2.84
C VAL A 299 4.31 8.31 -3.82
N SER A 300 3.50 7.33 -4.18
CA SER A 300 2.22 7.58 -4.86
C SER A 300 1.27 8.24 -3.86
N VAL A 301 0.78 9.44 -4.19
CA VAL A 301 -0.18 10.21 -3.38
C VAL A 301 -1.59 10.00 -3.91
#